data_AF-A0A813MDR3-F1
#
_entry.id   AF-A0A813MDR3-F1
#
_cell.length_a   1.000
_cell.length_b   1.000
_cell.length_c   1.000
_cell.angle_alpha   90.00
_cell.angle_beta   90.00
_cell.angle_gamma   90.00
#
_symmetry.space_group_name_H-M   'P 1'
#
loop_
_entity.id
_entity.type
_entity.pdbx_description
1 polymer ?
#
loop_
_entity_poly.entity_id
_entity_poly.type
_entity_poly.pdbx_seq_one_letter_code
_entity_poly.pdbx_strand_id
1 'polypeptide(L)'
;MTSNDLGHINNLGRAHTNALKKTWRSLIEAISKETSLSGKYIADSVYVDELFRAMGYDNPDVLILRWLRSRKWDVNASVHQMIETMKWRRDWGVQELVAKGERARCLMKKEKMRRESINAGICNMSKIENLIL
;
A
#
# COMPACT_ATOMS: atom_id res chain seq x y z
N MET A 1 -7.39 -12.26 -14.23
CA MET A 1 -8.58 -11.73 -14.92
C MET A 1 -8.23 -11.61 -16.38
N THR A 2 -9.05 -12.20 -17.24
CA THR A 2 -8.91 -12.04 -18.68
C THR A 2 -9.61 -10.74 -19.11
N SER A 3 -9.25 -10.21 -20.27
CA SER A 3 -9.84 -8.96 -20.79
C SER A 3 -11.36 -9.03 -20.98
N ASN A 4 -11.94 -10.23 -20.97
CA ASN A 4 -13.37 -10.49 -21.19
C ASN A 4 -14.18 -10.68 -19.89
N ASP A 5 -13.54 -10.71 -18.72
CA ASP A 5 -14.26 -10.91 -17.45
C ASP A 5 -15.17 -9.70 -17.14
N LEU A 6 -16.39 -9.96 -16.63
CA LEU A 6 -17.29 -8.90 -16.18
C LEU A 6 -16.64 -8.04 -15.10
N GLY A 7 -16.59 -6.72 -15.30
CA GLY A 7 -15.92 -5.79 -14.38
C GLY A 7 -14.43 -5.57 -14.67
N HIS A 8 -13.93 -6.05 -15.81
CA HIS A 8 -12.66 -5.61 -16.38
C HIS A 8 -12.78 -4.19 -16.95
N ILE A 9 -11.72 -3.38 -16.88
CA ILE A 9 -11.74 -1.95 -17.29
C ILE A 9 -12.27 -1.74 -18.72
N ASN A 10 -11.96 -2.67 -19.63
CA ASN A 10 -12.42 -2.65 -21.04
C ASN A 10 -13.86 -3.15 -21.24
N ASN A 11 -14.50 -3.71 -20.20
CA ASN A 11 -15.85 -4.28 -20.26
C ASN A 11 -16.63 -3.94 -18.97
N LEU A 12 -16.85 -2.64 -18.75
CA LEU A 12 -17.60 -2.13 -17.61
C LEU A 12 -19.04 -1.76 -18.01
N GLY A 13 -20.02 -2.40 -17.37
CA GLY A 13 -21.42 -2.01 -17.47
C GLY A 13 -21.69 -0.62 -16.85
N ARG A 14 -22.77 0.05 -17.28
CA ARG A 14 -23.10 1.43 -16.86
C ARG A 14 -23.17 1.60 -15.33
N ALA A 15 -23.72 0.63 -14.62
CA ALA A 15 -23.80 0.63 -13.15
C ALA A 15 -22.40 0.62 -12.49
N HIS A 16 -21.51 -0.22 -12.99
CA HIS A 16 -20.13 -0.34 -12.51
C HIS A 16 -19.31 0.94 -12.81
N THR A 17 -19.52 1.56 -13.97
CA THR A 17 -18.89 2.85 -14.30
C THR A 17 -19.37 3.96 -13.37
N ASN A 18 -20.64 3.97 -13.02
CA ASN A 18 -21.18 4.93 -12.05
C ASN A 18 -20.60 4.70 -10.65
N ALA A 19 -20.46 3.43 -10.24
CA ALA A 19 -19.81 3.08 -8.98
C ALA A 19 -18.35 3.58 -8.94
N LEU A 20 -17.58 3.32 -10.00
CA LEU A 20 -16.19 3.80 -10.13
C LEU A 20 -16.09 5.33 -10.02
N LYS A 21 -16.93 6.06 -10.77
CA LYS A 21 -16.98 7.53 -10.72
C LYS A 21 -17.36 8.03 -9.32
N LYS A 22 -18.30 7.36 -8.65
CA LYS A 22 -18.73 7.71 -7.29
C LYS A 22 -17.59 7.47 -6.30
N THR A 23 -16.88 6.36 -6.39
CA THR A 23 -15.70 6.05 -5.55
C THR A 23 -14.61 7.11 -5.71
N TRP A 24 -14.29 7.51 -6.94
CA TRP A 24 -13.33 8.59 -7.18
C TRP A 24 -13.73 9.90 -6.49
N ARG A 25 -14.99 10.31 -6.63
CA ARG A 25 -15.49 11.53 -5.97
C ARG A 25 -15.41 11.42 -4.45
N SER A 26 -15.89 10.31 -3.88
CA SER A 26 -15.87 10.08 -2.44
C SER A 26 -14.45 9.99 -1.87
N LEU A 27 -13.51 9.43 -2.61
CA LEU A 27 -12.10 9.34 -2.23
C LEU A 27 -11.47 10.74 -2.16
N ILE A 28 -11.64 11.55 -3.20
CA ILE A 28 -11.11 12.92 -3.25
C ILE A 28 -11.74 13.77 -2.14
N GLU A 29 -13.05 13.61 -1.90
CA GLU A 29 -13.74 14.30 -0.82
C GLU A 29 -13.20 13.89 0.56
N ALA A 30 -12.96 12.59 0.80
CA ALA A 30 -12.40 12.10 2.05
C ALA A 30 -10.99 12.65 2.29
N ILE A 31 -10.14 12.63 1.25
CA ILE A 31 -8.79 13.20 1.28
C ILE A 31 -8.82 14.72 1.53
N SER A 32 -9.75 15.43 0.89
CA SER A 32 -9.91 16.87 1.06
C SER A 32 -10.30 17.23 2.49
N LYS A 33 -11.18 16.45 3.12
CA LYS A 33 -11.60 16.66 4.52
C LYS A 33 -10.46 16.47 5.50
N GLU A 34 -9.61 15.48 5.29
CA GLU A 34 -8.43 15.26 6.14
C GLU A 34 -7.38 16.38 5.97
N THR A 35 -7.26 16.94 4.77
CA THR A 35 -6.30 18.03 4.49
C THR A 35 -6.66 19.32 5.23
N SER A 36 -7.95 19.62 5.42
CA SER A 36 -8.40 20.79 6.20
C SER A 36 -7.89 20.81 7.65
N LEU A 37 -7.51 19.66 8.21
CA LEU A 37 -6.95 19.54 9.56
C LEU A 37 -5.44 19.85 9.62
N SER A 38 -4.71 19.69 8.52
CA SER A 38 -3.25 19.82 8.47
C SER A 38 -2.74 21.09 7.76
N GLY A 39 -3.62 21.79 7.02
CA GLY A 39 -3.40 23.16 6.54
C GLY A 39 -2.04 23.44 5.91
N LYS A 40 -1.75 22.91 4.71
CA LYS A 40 -0.72 23.46 3.82
C LYS A 40 -1.02 23.22 2.33
N TYR A 41 -1.11 21.99 1.83
CA TYR A 41 -1.54 21.68 0.46
C TYR A 41 -2.16 20.26 0.39
N ILE A 42 -3.03 19.99 -0.61
CA ILE A 42 -3.59 18.63 -0.85
C ILE A 42 -2.48 17.61 -1.16
N ALA A 43 -1.44 18.06 -1.88
CA ALA A 43 -0.27 17.24 -2.19
C ALA A 43 0.61 16.95 -0.96
N ASP A 44 0.49 17.74 0.11
CA ASP A 44 1.24 17.53 1.36
C ASP A 44 0.54 16.54 2.30
N SER A 45 -0.68 16.12 1.96
CA SER A 45 -1.35 15.01 2.64
C SER A 45 -0.52 13.76 2.47
N VAL A 46 -0.09 13.16 3.58
CA VAL A 46 0.79 11.98 3.52
C VAL A 46 0.09 10.76 2.89
N TYR A 47 -1.23 10.73 2.90
CA TYR A 47 -2.02 9.71 2.21
C TYR A 47 -2.00 9.88 0.70
N VAL A 48 -1.88 11.13 0.24
CA VAL A 48 -1.90 11.48 -1.17
C VAL A 48 -0.58 11.09 -1.83
N ASP A 49 0.56 11.28 -1.18
CA ASP A 49 1.86 10.80 -1.70
C ASP A 49 1.88 9.28 -1.88
N GLU A 50 1.44 8.51 -0.87
CA GLU A 50 1.33 7.04 -0.97
C GLU A 50 0.37 6.59 -2.08
N LEU A 51 -0.77 7.26 -2.20
CA LEU A 51 -1.76 6.99 -3.23
C LEU A 51 -1.21 7.28 -4.64
N PHE A 52 -0.55 8.43 -4.84
CA PHE A 52 0.06 8.77 -6.13
C PHE A 52 1.18 7.81 -6.51
N ARG A 53 2.00 7.37 -5.55
CA ARG A 53 3.00 6.34 -5.79
C ARG A 53 2.36 5.02 -6.21
N ALA A 54 1.30 4.58 -5.52
CA ALA A 54 0.57 3.38 -5.88
C ALA A 54 -0.03 3.46 -7.30
N MET A 55 -0.53 4.64 -7.70
CA MET A 55 -1.01 4.93 -9.06
C MET A 55 0.11 5.14 -10.08
N GLY A 56 1.34 5.42 -9.65
CA GLY A 56 2.50 5.50 -10.54
C GLY A 56 2.94 4.12 -11.07
N TYR A 57 2.69 3.06 -10.30
CA TYR A 57 3.04 1.69 -10.67
C TYR A 57 1.95 0.94 -11.45
N ASP A 58 0.69 1.37 -11.33
CA ASP A 58 -0.48 0.66 -11.87
C ASP A 58 -1.49 1.67 -12.41
N ASN A 59 -2.38 1.25 -13.32
CA ASN A 59 -3.41 2.14 -13.82
C ASN A 59 -4.37 2.54 -12.67
N PRO A 60 -4.65 3.85 -12.50
CA PRO A 60 -5.39 4.34 -11.34
C PRO A 60 -6.82 3.77 -11.27
N ASP A 61 -7.49 3.65 -12.40
CA ASP A 61 -8.83 3.05 -12.47
C ASP A 61 -8.82 1.56 -12.15
N VAL A 62 -7.79 0.83 -12.61
CA VAL A 62 -7.63 -0.61 -12.30
C VAL A 62 -7.38 -0.81 -10.81
N LEU A 63 -6.61 0.09 -10.18
CA LEU A 63 -6.36 0.09 -8.75
C LEU A 63 -7.67 0.26 -7.97
N ILE A 64 -8.52 1.23 -8.32
CA ILE A 64 -9.81 1.42 -7.64
C ILE A 64 -10.76 0.23 -7.90
N LEU A 65 -10.80 -0.29 -9.12
CA LEU A 65 -11.60 -1.48 -9.44
C LEU A 65 -11.17 -2.70 -8.61
N ARG A 66 -9.90 -2.81 -8.23
CA ARG A 66 -9.41 -3.88 -7.34
C ARG A 66 -10.09 -3.82 -5.96
N TRP A 67 -10.26 -2.62 -5.42
CA TRP A 67 -10.95 -2.39 -4.14
C TRP A 67 -12.47 -2.57 -4.26
N LEU A 68 -13.07 -2.04 -5.33
CA LEU A 68 -14.50 -2.21 -5.59
C LEU A 68 -14.89 -3.68 -5.71
N ARG A 69 -14.11 -4.48 -6.45
CA ARG A 69 -14.41 -5.92 -6.60
C ARG A 69 -14.28 -6.69 -5.29
N SER A 70 -13.29 -6.37 -4.46
CA SER A 70 -13.10 -7.06 -3.18
C SER A 70 -14.23 -6.79 -2.18
N ARG A 71 -14.94 -5.66 -2.35
CA ARG A 71 -16.07 -5.25 -1.52
C ARG A 71 -17.43 -5.38 -2.22
N LYS A 72 -17.53 -6.26 -3.23
CA LYS A 72 -18.79 -6.53 -3.97
C LYS A 72 -19.46 -5.24 -4.50
N TRP A 73 -18.65 -4.28 -4.95
CA TRP A 73 -19.06 -2.98 -5.48
C TRP A 73 -19.65 -1.98 -4.46
N ASP A 74 -19.43 -2.18 -3.15
CA ASP A 74 -19.73 -1.18 -2.13
C ASP A 74 -18.72 -0.03 -2.18
N VAL A 75 -19.20 1.18 -2.51
CA VAL A 75 -18.38 2.39 -2.64
C VAL A 75 -17.78 2.82 -1.30
N ASN A 76 -18.56 2.86 -0.23
CA ASN A 76 -18.12 3.42 1.05
C ASN A 76 -17.10 2.49 1.71
N ALA A 77 -17.39 1.18 1.72
CA ALA A 77 -16.48 0.17 2.25
C ALA A 77 -15.15 0.15 1.47
N SER A 78 -15.20 0.35 0.16
CA SER A 78 -13.99 0.41 -0.68
C SER A 78 -13.12 1.63 -0.35
N VAL A 79 -13.72 2.82 -0.23
CA VAL A 79 -12.97 4.05 0.13
C VAL A 79 -12.35 3.93 1.52
N HIS A 80 -13.10 3.42 2.50
CA HIS A 80 -12.57 3.20 3.85
C HIS A 80 -11.35 2.26 3.82
N GLN A 81 -11.45 1.13 3.12
CA GLN A 81 -10.34 0.19 2.99
C GLN A 81 -9.12 0.82 2.31
N MET A 82 -9.32 1.66 1.30
CA MET A 82 -8.22 2.36 0.62
C MET A 82 -7.47 3.28 1.58
N ILE A 83 -8.19 4.11 2.34
CA ILE A 83 -7.60 5.06 3.30
C ILE A 83 -6.82 4.31 4.39
N GLU A 84 -7.41 3.28 4.98
CA GLU A 84 -6.75 2.45 6.00
C GLU A 84 -5.50 1.76 5.45
N THR A 85 -5.52 1.35 4.17
CA THR A 85 -4.33 0.78 3.52
C THR A 85 -3.23 1.82 3.34
N MET A 86 -3.56 3.07 2.99
CA MET A 86 -2.56 4.13 2.85
C MET A 86 -1.95 4.52 4.20
N LYS A 87 -2.76 4.59 5.26
CA LYS A 87 -2.27 4.73 6.65
C LYS A 87 -1.28 3.62 7.00
N TRP A 88 -1.66 2.37 6.75
CA TRP A 88 -0.81 1.22 7.03
C TRP A 88 0.52 1.26 6.26
N ARG A 89 0.49 1.62 4.96
CA ARG A 89 1.71 1.71 4.13
C ARG A 89 2.71 2.72 4.67
N ARG A 90 2.20 3.85 5.16
CA ARG A 90 3.01 4.89 5.81
C ARG A 90 3.60 4.38 7.12
N ASP A 91 2.77 3.85 8.01
CA ASP A 91 3.21 3.40 9.34
C ASP A 91 4.26 2.27 9.26
N TRP A 92 4.14 1.42 8.23
CA TRP A 92 5.11 0.36 7.95
C TRP A 92 6.33 0.79 7.15
N GLY A 93 6.39 2.03 6.68
CA GLY A 93 7.52 2.53 5.88
C GLY A 93 7.71 1.74 4.58
N VAL A 94 6.62 1.36 3.90
CA VAL A 94 6.68 0.52 2.69
C VAL A 94 7.55 1.16 1.60
N GLN A 95 7.63 2.49 1.53
CA GLN A 95 8.50 3.17 0.57
C GLN A 95 9.97 2.92 0.83
N GLU A 96 10.40 2.94 2.09
CA GLU A 96 11.78 2.58 2.44
C GLU A 96 12.07 1.13 2.10
N LEU A 97 11.09 0.24 2.30
CA LEU A 97 11.21 -1.17 1.95
C LEU A 97 11.40 -1.33 0.43
N VAL A 98 10.62 -0.64 -0.38
CA VAL A 98 10.70 -0.68 -1.86
C VAL A 98 12.03 -0.10 -2.33
N ALA A 99 12.47 1.04 -1.78
CA ALA A 99 13.72 1.68 -2.16
C ALA A 99 14.96 0.85 -1.79
N LYS A 100 14.95 0.22 -0.60
CA LYS A 100 16.07 -0.59 -0.09
C LYS A 100 16.08 -2.01 -0.67
N GLY A 101 14.96 -2.48 -1.20
CA GLY A 101 14.79 -3.82 -1.79
C GLY A 101 14.97 -4.97 -0.79
N GLU A 102 14.86 -6.21 -1.28
CA GLU A 102 14.91 -7.39 -0.42
C GLU A 102 16.28 -7.62 0.26
N ARG A 103 17.37 -7.24 -0.42
CA ARG A 103 18.74 -7.41 0.09
C ARG A 103 18.97 -6.63 1.38
N ALA A 104 18.53 -5.38 1.44
CA ALA A 104 18.71 -4.57 2.64
C ALA A 104 17.91 -5.10 3.83
N ARG A 105 16.71 -5.67 3.60
CA ARG A 105 15.94 -6.32 4.66
C ARG A 105 16.68 -7.54 5.22
N CYS A 106 17.27 -8.37 4.35
CA CYS A 106 18.09 -9.50 4.79
C CYS A 106 19.31 -9.05 5.60
N LEU A 107 19.97 -7.96 5.21
CA LEU A 107 21.10 -7.39 5.96
C LEU A 107 20.66 -6.84 7.32
N MET A 108 19.58 -6.07 7.37
CA MET A 108 19.01 -5.55 8.63
C MET A 108 18.59 -6.68 9.58
N LYS A 109 18.01 -7.77 9.04
CA LYS A 109 17.61 -8.94 9.84
C LYS A 109 18.84 -9.70 10.37
N LYS A 110 19.88 -9.86 9.53
CA LYS A 110 21.18 -10.41 9.95
C LYS A 110 21.82 -9.57 11.04
N GLU A 111 21.73 -8.25 10.94
CA GLU A 111 22.35 -7.32 11.88
C GLU A 111 21.58 -7.23 13.20
N LYS A 112 20.24 -7.30 13.14
CA LYS A 112 19.39 -7.43 14.34
C LYS A 112 19.65 -8.74 15.08
N MET A 113 19.67 -9.88 14.37
CA MET A 113 20.04 -11.18 14.96
C MET A 113 21.46 -11.18 15.53
N ARG A 114 22.41 -10.51 14.85
CA ARG A 114 23.79 -10.32 15.35
C ARG A 114 23.79 -9.54 16.67
N ARG A 115 23.06 -8.42 16.76
CA ARG A 115 22.96 -7.60 17.98
C ARG A 115 22.28 -8.34 19.12
N GLU A 116 21.23 -9.10 18.84
CA GLU A 116 20.53 -9.93 19.83
C GLU A 116 21.44 -11.06 20.35
N SER A 117 22.27 -11.66 19.48
CA SER A 117 23.25 -12.69 19.87
C SER A 117 24.38 -12.13 20.75
N ILE A 118 24.85 -10.91 20.44
CA ILE A 118 25.84 -10.19 21.27
C ILE A 118 25.23 -9.85 22.64
N ASN A 119 24.00 -9.31 22.67
CA ASN A 119 23.32 -8.96 23.91
C ASN A 119 22.94 -10.18 24.77
N ALA A 120 22.70 -11.33 24.14
CA ALA A 120 22.48 -12.61 24.81
C ALA A 120 23.78 -13.29 25.31
N GLY A 121 24.95 -12.65 25.11
CA GLY A 121 26.24 -13.17 25.56
C GLY A 121 26.76 -14.36 24.76
N ILE A 122 26.17 -14.67 23.60
CA ILE A 122 26.57 -15.81 22.76
C ILE A 122 27.73 -15.36 21.87
N CYS A 123 28.95 -15.40 22.40
CA CYS A 123 30.18 -14.95 21.73
C CYS A 123 30.83 -16.02 20.81
N ASN A 124 30.06 -16.88 20.15
CA ASN A 124 30.64 -17.91 19.26
C ASN A 124 30.24 -17.72 17.80
N MET A 125 31.07 -16.96 17.09
CA MET A 125 30.95 -16.65 15.66
C MET A 125 30.98 -17.88 14.74
N SER A 126 31.52 -19.02 15.18
CA SER A 126 31.67 -20.24 14.38
C SER A 126 30.38 -21.08 14.21
N LYS A 127 29.34 -20.84 15.00
CA LYS A 127 28.07 -21.59 14.89
C LYS A 127 27.09 -20.99 13.87
N ILE A 128 27.22 -19.70 13.54
CA ILE A 128 26.28 -19.01 12.64
C ILE A 128 26.59 -19.32 11.16
N GLU A 129 27.87 -19.52 10.80
CA GLU A 129 28.26 -19.84 9.42
C GLU A 129 27.81 -21.25 8.98
N ASN A 130 27.68 -22.19 9.92
CA ASN A 130 27.22 -23.57 9.63
C ASN A 130 25.69 -23.76 9.64
N LEU A 131 24.90 -22.71 9.89
CA LEU A 131 23.44 -22.79 9.92
C LEU A 131 22.76 -22.23 8.65
N ILE A 132 23.56 -21.75 7.68
CA ILE A 132 23.08 -20.98 6.52
C ILE A 132 23.54 -21.62 5.18
N LEU A 133 24.16 -22.80 5.21
CA LEU A 133 24.30 -23.71 4.06
C LEU A 133 23.36 -24.90 4.26
#